data_AF-A0A9Q0J2F7-F1
#
_entry.id   AF-A0A9Q0J2F7-F1
#
_cell.length_a   1.000
_cell.length_b   1.000
_cell.length_c   1.000
_cell.angle_alpha   90.00
_cell.angle_beta   90.00
_cell.angle_gamma   90.00
#
_symmetry.space_group_name_H-M   'P 1'
#
loop_
_entity.id
_entity.type
_entity.pdbx_description
1 polymer ?
#
loop_
_entity_poly.entity_id
_entity_poly.type
_entity_poly.pdbx_seq_one_letter_code
_entity_poly.pdbx_strand_id
1 'polypeptide(L)'
;MQEWRILKTHLPDTIYVRAYENRIDLMRAAIVGAAGTPYHDGIFFFDIAFPADYPARPPLIHYRSFGLRINPNLYASGLVCLSLLNTWHGKKSEIWSPSGSTMLQVLVSIQGLVLNEKPYYNEPGTGVWPGRGYWDKRSNAYSEDVFVLCCKTMMFLMRRAPKNFEGFVADHFRVTAPAILSACKAYMEGRASVGHYYASNVVDHDGSSSSSSLVQVSDKFKGAMRKLFPDLVDAFARSGASVGNFVEQVAVERNANPRDVVDRKKKGGMGKWVWGKLKNALGFKKKKKNSGKNKASSSK
;
A
#
# COMPACT_ATOMS: atom_id res chain seq x y z
N MET A 1 2.62 24.66 25.49
CA MET A 1 2.87 24.78 24.04
C MET A 1 1.56 24.71 23.28
N GLN A 2 1.29 25.70 22.42
CA GLN A 2 0.09 25.78 21.56
C GLN A 2 -0.02 24.60 20.58
N GLU A 3 1.11 24.14 20.04
CA GLU A 3 1.21 22.98 19.14
C GLU A 3 0.50 21.74 19.69
N TRP A 4 0.68 21.42 20.97
CA TRP A 4 0.06 20.23 21.55
C TRP A 4 -1.46 20.28 21.58
N ARG A 5 -2.03 21.47 21.80
CA ARG A 5 -3.49 21.63 21.78
C ARG A 5 -4.02 21.48 20.37
N ILE A 6 -3.30 22.00 19.38
CA ILE A 6 -3.65 21.88 17.96
C ILE A 6 -3.61 20.40 17.54
N LEU A 7 -2.50 19.72 17.80
CA LEU A 7 -2.33 18.31 17.45
C LEU A 7 -3.36 17.41 18.15
N LYS A 8 -3.64 17.64 19.43
CA LYS A 8 -4.63 16.84 20.17
C LYS A 8 -6.06 16.96 19.61
N THR A 9 -6.39 18.09 18.98
CA THR A 9 -7.77 18.41 18.58
C THR A 9 -8.02 18.26 17.08
N HIS A 10 -6.99 18.44 16.26
CA HIS A 10 -7.14 18.62 14.80
C HIS A 10 -6.31 17.65 13.96
N LEU A 11 -5.68 16.64 14.57
CA LEU A 11 -5.01 15.59 13.80
C LEU A 11 -6.04 14.74 13.03
N PRO A 12 -5.80 14.46 11.74
CA PRO A 12 -6.57 13.45 11.03
C PRO A 12 -6.42 12.07 11.68
N ASP A 13 -7.46 11.24 11.60
CA ASP A 13 -7.48 9.88 12.20
C ASP A 13 -6.42 8.91 11.65
N THR A 14 -5.75 9.31 10.56
CA THR A 14 -4.67 8.57 9.91
C THR A 14 -3.28 9.08 10.28
N ILE A 15 -3.18 10.08 11.15
CA ILE A 15 -1.92 10.64 11.64
C ILE A 15 -1.85 10.50 13.16
N TYR A 16 -0.82 9.81 13.62
CA TYR A 16 -0.59 9.51 15.02
C TYR A 16 0.69 10.21 15.48
N VAL A 17 0.68 10.80 16.66
CA VAL A 17 1.86 11.43 17.24
C VAL A 17 2.11 10.93 18.66
N ARG A 18 3.38 10.80 19.02
CA ARG A 18 3.82 10.58 20.41
C ARG A 18 4.95 11.53 20.74
N ALA A 19 4.84 12.21 21.86
CA ALA A 19 5.90 13.04 22.44
C ALA A 19 6.51 12.33 23.65
N TYR A 20 7.75 12.68 24.00
CA TYR A 20 8.38 12.20 25.22
C TYR A 20 7.97 13.09 26.39
N GLU A 21 7.54 12.50 27.51
CA GLU A 21 7.09 13.23 28.70
C GLU A 21 8.14 14.24 29.19
N ASN A 22 9.40 13.82 29.22
CA ASN A 22 10.52 14.64 29.72
C ASN A 22 11.28 15.40 28.61
N ARG A 23 10.93 15.18 27.34
CA ARG A 23 11.58 15.78 26.17
C ARG A 23 10.51 16.16 25.15
N ILE A 24 9.71 17.15 25.54
CA ILE A 24 8.62 17.70 24.74
C ILE A 24 9.11 18.40 23.45
N ASP A 25 10.41 18.64 23.32
CA ASP A 25 11.07 19.06 22.09
C ASP A 25 11.28 17.90 21.10
N LEU A 26 11.02 16.66 21.50
CA LEU A 26 11.13 15.46 20.67
C LEU A 26 9.76 14.80 20.47
N MET A 27 9.49 14.43 19.22
CA MET A 27 8.25 13.78 18.82
C MET A 27 8.51 12.72 17.76
N ARG A 28 7.63 11.72 17.70
CA ARG A 28 7.51 10.81 16.57
C ARG A 28 6.10 10.88 16.00
N ALA A 29 6.00 11.03 14.69
CA ALA A 29 4.77 10.89 13.96
C ALA A 29 4.73 9.58 13.17
N ALA A 30 3.55 8.99 13.07
CA ALA A 30 3.21 7.91 12.14
C ALA A 30 2.08 8.40 11.24
N ILE A 31 2.27 8.33 9.93
CA ILE A 31 1.26 8.67 8.94
C ILE A 31 0.87 7.38 8.23
N VAL A 32 -0.42 7.06 8.24
CA VAL A 32 -0.98 5.97 7.44
C VAL A 32 -1.20 6.49 6.02
N GLY A 33 -0.71 5.75 5.02
CA GLY A 33 -0.90 6.10 3.61
C GLY A 33 -2.36 6.01 3.21
N ALA A 34 -2.83 7.04 2.49
CA ALA A 34 -4.24 7.15 2.11
C ALA A 34 -4.64 6.16 1.01
N ALA A 35 -5.90 5.73 1.03
CA ALA A 35 -6.51 5.04 -0.10
C ALA A 35 -6.43 5.90 -1.39
N GLY A 36 -6.42 5.26 -2.56
CA GLY A 36 -6.20 5.96 -3.83
C GLY A 36 -4.70 6.14 -4.17
N THR A 37 -3.79 5.99 -3.21
CA THR A 37 -2.36 6.26 -3.42
C THR A 37 -1.53 4.96 -3.47
N PRO A 38 -0.32 4.95 -4.07
CA PRO A 38 0.58 3.80 -3.97
C PRO A 38 1.12 3.55 -2.55
N TYR A 39 0.76 4.41 -1.58
CA TYR A 39 1.16 4.33 -0.19
C TYR A 39 0.11 3.65 0.70
N HIS A 40 -1.07 3.33 0.15
CA HIS A 40 -2.25 2.91 0.89
C HIS A 40 -1.96 1.80 1.92
N ASP A 41 -2.55 1.94 3.11
CA ASP A 41 -2.41 1.04 4.27
C ASP A 41 -0.99 0.88 4.83
N GLY A 42 0.03 1.50 4.23
CA GLY A 42 1.39 1.57 4.78
C GLY A 42 1.45 2.54 5.96
N ILE A 43 2.42 2.34 6.85
CA ILE A 43 2.73 3.27 7.94
C ILE A 43 4.09 3.91 7.66
N PHE A 44 4.17 5.23 7.74
CA PHE A 44 5.40 5.99 7.50
C PHE A 44 5.76 6.78 8.75
N PHE A 45 6.96 6.55 9.28
CA PHE A 45 7.42 7.15 10.53
C PHE A 45 8.37 8.31 10.30
N PHE A 46 8.16 9.37 11.08
CA PHE A 46 8.94 10.60 11.06
C PHE A 46 9.41 10.93 12.48
N ASP A 47 10.72 11.01 12.66
CA ASP A 47 11.35 11.48 13.88
C ASP A 47 11.47 13.01 13.80
N ILE A 48 10.94 13.72 14.81
CA ILE A 48 10.77 15.17 14.82
C ILE A 48 11.49 15.76 16.02
N ALA A 49 12.28 16.82 15.79
CA ALA A 49 12.91 17.60 16.85
C ALA A 49 12.60 19.09 16.66
N PHE A 50 12.05 19.72 17.69
CA PHE A 50 11.87 21.16 17.75
C PHE A 50 13.20 21.80 18.20
N PRO A 51 13.80 22.68 17.40
CA PRO A 51 15.04 23.35 17.81
C PRO A 51 14.79 24.29 19.00
N ALA A 52 15.87 24.67 19.71
CA ALA A 52 15.79 25.53 20.90
C ALA A 52 15.17 26.91 20.61
N ASP A 53 15.26 27.38 19.37
CA ASP A 53 14.69 28.64 18.90
C ASP A 53 13.36 28.46 18.16
N TYR A 54 12.70 27.30 18.28
CA TYR A 54 11.34 27.11 17.76
C TYR A 54 10.36 28.08 18.43
N PRO A 55 9.47 28.78 17.70
CA PRO A 55 9.13 28.61 16.27
C PRO A 55 9.89 29.53 15.30
N ALA A 56 10.96 30.22 15.70
CA ALA A 56 11.74 31.07 14.79
C ALA A 56 12.32 30.26 13.60
N ARG A 57 12.68 28.99 13.83
CA ARG A 57 13.04 28.01 12.80
C ARG A 57 12.03 26.86 12.75
N PRO A 58 11.87 26.20 11.58
CA PRO A 58 11.01 25.03 11.44
C PRO A 58 11.51 23.85 12.27
N PRO A 59 10.66 22.86 12.55
CA PRO A 59 11.09 21.62 13.18
C PRO A 59 12.04 20.84 12.24
N LEU A 60 12.97 20.10 12.83
CA LEU A 60 13.81 19.15 12.11
C LEU A 60 13.05 17.83 11.98
N ILE A 61 13.02 17.26 10.78
CA ILE A 61 12.29 16.02 10.49
C ILE A 61 13.19 15.01 9.78
N HIS A 62 13.14 13.78 10.25
CA HIS A 62 13.81 12.63 9.64
C HIS A 62 12.82 11.52 9.32
N TYR A 63 12.73 11.13 8.04
CA TYR A 63 11.94 10.00 7.59
C TYR A 63 12.70 8.69 7.85
N ARG A 64 12.05 7.74 8.53
CA ARG A 64 12.61 6.40 8.76
C ARG A 64 12.51 5.55 7.49
N SER A 65 13.44 5.79 6.56
CA SER A 65 13.42 5.29 5.18
C SER A 65 13.74 3.80 5.02
N PHE A 66 14.45 3.19 5.97
CA PHE A 66 15.09 1.88 5.80
C PHE A 66 16.02 1.81 4.57
N GLY A 67 16.59 2.94 4.15
CA GLY A 67 17.39 3.05 2.93
C GLY A 67 16.58 3.03 1.63
N LEU A 68 15.25 3.13 1.69
CA LEU A 68 14.37 3.14 0.53
C LEU A 68 13.94 4.58 0.18
N ARG A 69 14.04 4.96 -1.10
CA ARG A 69 13.47 6.20 -1.64
C ARG A 69 12.09 5.92 -2.23
N ILE A 70 11.03 6.22 -1.48
CA ILE A 70 9.63 5.92 -1.86
C ILE A 70 8.89 7.10 -2.49
N ASN A 71 9.51 8.27 -2.52
CA ASN A 71 8.97 9.49 -3.10
C ASN A 71 10.13 10.42 -3.49
N PRO A 72 9.98 11.29 -4.50
CA PRO A 72 11.02 12.26 -4.83
C PRO A 72 11.44 13.13 -3.64
N ASN A 73 10.50 13.45 -2.75
CA ASN A 73 10.73 14.26 -1.55
C ASN A 73 11.06 13.45 -0.28
N LEU A 74 11.09 12.11 -0.34
CA LEU A 74 11.45 11.25 0.80
C LEU A 74 12.69 10.41 0.44
N TYR A 75 13.85 10.91 0.88
CA TYR A 75 15.13 10.37 0.47
C TYR A 75 15.46 9.07 1.22
N ALA A 76 16.30 8.23 0.61
CA ALA A 76 16.84 7.05 1.27
C ALA A 76 17.67 7.39 2.52
N SER A 77 18.25 8.60 2.61
CA SER A 77 18.92 9.11 3.81
C SER A 77 17.96 9.48 4.95
N GLY A 78 16.67 9.63 4.66
CA GLY A 78 15.64 10.14 5.55
C GLY A 78 15.43 11.64 5.49
N LEU A 79 16.11 12.36 4.58
CA LEU A 79 15.79 13.76 4.31
C LEU A 79 14.36 13.88 3.75
N VAL A 80 13.61 14.84 4.30
CA VAL A 80 12.26 15.22 3.85
C VAL A 80 12.33 16.58 3.18
N CYS A 81 11.91 16.65 1.91
CA CYS A 81 11.83 17.91 1.16
C CYS A 81 10.43 18.50 1.27
N LEU A 82 10.32 19.65 1.93
CA LEU A 82 9.09 20.43 2.01
C LEU A 82 9.46 21.90 2.19
N SER A 83 8.74 22.81 1.53
CA SER A 83 9.00 24.25 1.64
C SER A 83 8.83 24.76 3.07
N LEU A 84 7.84 24.22 3.80
CA LEU A 84 7.63 24.51 5.24
C LEU A 84 8.80 24.05 6.13
N LEU A 85 9.71 23.22 5.63
CA LEU A 85 10.91 22.76 6.35
C LEU A 85 12.18 23.47 5.86
N ASN A 86 12.05 24.43 4.94
CA ASN A 86 13.16 25.09 4.25
C ASN A 86 14.12 24.11 3.53
N THR A 87 13.65 22.91 3.22
CA THR A 87 14.41 21.87 2.47
C THR A 87 13.94 21.78 1.01
N TRP A 88 13.04 22.67 0.60
CA TRP A 88 12.53 22.78 -0.77
C TRP A 88 12.18 24.23 -1.10
N HIS A 89 12.15 24.56 -2.38
CA HIS A 89 11.72 25.87 -2.87
C HIS A 89 10.20 26.01 -2.74
N GLY A 90 9.73 27.23 -2.47
CA GLY A 90 8.32 27.57 -2.37
C GLY A 90 8.12 29.08 -2.42
N LYS A 91 6.88 29.53 -2.62
CA LYS A 91 6.50 30.95 -2.52
C LYS A 91 6.60 31.40 -1.06
N LYS A 92 6.62 32.72 -0.84
CA LYS A 92 6.69 33.31 0.53
C LYS A 92 5.58 32.81 1.47
N SER A 93 4.40 32.46 0.94
CA SER A 93 3.29 31.90 1.71
C SER A 93 3.41 30.40 2.00
N GLU A 94 4.35 29.70 1.36
CA GLU A 94 4.54 28.25 1.42
C GLU A 94 5.77 27.85 2.25
N ILE A 95 6.60 28.82 2.64
CA ILE A 95 7.77 28.65 3.51
C ILE A 95 7.37 28.83 4.98
N TRP A 96 8.22 28.35 5.89
CA TRP A 96 7.98 28.45 7.32
C TRP A 96 7.79 29.91 7.79
N SER A 97 6.70 30.17 8.52
CA SER A 97 6.42 31.43 9.18
C SER A 97 6.29 31.21 10.70
N PRO A 98 7.14 31.82 11.54
CA PRO A 98 7.10 31.62 12.99
C PRO A 98 5.75 31.94 13.65
N SER A 99 4.96 32.84 13.05
CA SER A 99 3.66 33.27 13.58
C SER A 99 2.46 32.53 12.97
N GLY A 100 2.65 31.81 11.86
CA GLY A 100 1.53 31.23 11.09
C GLY A 100 1.69 29.76 10.71
N SER A 101 2.89 29.20 10.83
CA SER A 101 3.17 27.80 10.53
C SER A 101 3.10 26.92 11.79
N THR A 102 2.60 25.70 11.62
CA THR A 102 2.39 24.73 12.70
C THR A 102 2.91 23.35 12.34
N MET A 103 3.15 22.51 13.34
CA MET A 103 3.52 21.12 13.10
C MET A 103 2.37 20.34 12.42
N LEU A 104 1.13 20.69 12.72
CA LEU A 104 -0.04 20.11 12.05
C LEU A 104 0.02 20.35 10.53
N GLN A 105 0.27 21.59 10.10
CA GLN A 105 0.42 21.91 8.67
C GLN A 105 1.52 21.09 8.00
N VAL A 106 2.66 20.90 8.67
CA VAL A 106 3.74 20.06 8.15
C VAL A 106 3.28 18.60 7.98
N LEU A 107 2.60 18.01 8.97
CA LEU A 107 2.14 16.61 8.89
C LEU A 107 1.08 16.41 7.80
N VAL A 108 0.10 17.32 7.69
CA VAL A 108 -0.93 17.23 6.64
C VAL A 108 -0.34 17.52 5.26
N SER A 109 0.68 18.38 5.15
CA SER A 109 1.41 18.59 3.90
C SER A 109 2.19 17.34 3.48
N ILE A 110 2.82 16.61 4.40
CA ILE A 110 3.45 15.33 4.09
C ILE A 110 2.39 14.33 3.58
N GLN A 111 1.25 14.21 4.25
CA GLN A 111 0.20 13.29 3.82
C GLN A 111 -0.39 13.68 2.45
N GLY A 112 -0.76 14.95 2.26
CA GLY A 112 -1.49 15.39 1.07
C GLY A 112 -0.64 15.75 -0.14
N LEU A 113 0.57 16.29 0.06
CA LEU A 113 1.44 16.75 -1.03
C LEU A 113 2.53 15.73 -1.35
N VAL A 114 3.05 15.01 -0.34
CA VAL A 114 4.14 14.06 -0.55
C VAL A 114 3.57 12.67 -0.83
N LEU A 115 2.75 12.13 0.07
CA LEU A 115 2.18 10.78 -0.03
C LEU A 115 0.90 10.74 -0.89
N ASN A 116 0.92 11.39 -2.07
CA ASN A 116 -0.24 11.58 -2.94
C ASN A 116 -0.43 10.45 -3.97
N GLU A 117 -1.51 10.54 -4.78
CA GLU A 117 -1.89 9.55 -5.82
C GLU A 117 -0.83 9.38 -6.92
N LYS A 118 -0.21 10.48 -7.36
CA LYS A 118 0.69 10.51 -8.51
C LYS A 118 2.06 11.08 -8.13
N PRO A 119 2.83 10.37 -7.27
CA PRO A 119 4.07 10.90 -6.68
C PRO A 119 5.20 11.11 -7.70
N TYR A 120 5.07 10.60 -8.92
CA TYR A 120 5.99 10.89 -10.03
C TYR A 120 6.11 12.40 -10.29
N TYR A 121 5.01 13.15 -10.16
CA TYR A 121 4.99 14.59 -10.44
C TYR A 121 5.58 15.46 -9.32
N ASN A 122 6.04 14.83 -8.23
CA ASN A 122 6.75 15.53 -7.17
C ASN A 122 8.21 15.83 -7.54
N GLU A 123 8.74 15.20 -8.60
CA GLU A 123 10.11 15.43 -9.06
C GLU A 123 10.20 16.78 -9.82
N PRO A 124 11.20 17.64 -9.53
CA PRO A 124 11.44 18.87 -10.28
C PRO A 124 11.44 18.69 -11.79
N GLY A 125 10.81 19.62 -12.51
CA GLY A 125 10.83 19.62 -13.97
C GLY A 125 9.97 18.56 -14.63
N THR A 126 9.32 17.66 -13.88
CA THR A 126 8.39 16.69 -14.47
C THR A 126 7.10 17.35 -14.93
N GLY A 127 6.64 18.42 -14.25
CA GLY A 127 5.49 19.26 -14.60
C GLY A 127 4.16 18.49 -14.74
N VAL A 128 3.04 19.10 -14.36
CA VAL A 128 1.74 18.59 -14.82
C VAL A 128 1.58 19.07 -16.25
N TRP A 129 1.94 18.24 -17.23
CA TRP A 129 1.64 18.48 -18.63
C TRP A 129 0.34 17.74 -18.97
N PRO A 130 -0.83 18.41 -18.95
CA PRO A 130 -2.10 17.74 -19.19
C PRO A 130 -2.13 17.17 -20.62
N GLY A 131 -2.61 15.94 -20.77
CA GLY A 131 -3.04 15.43 -22.09
C GLY A 131 -2.03 14.64 -22.93
N ARG A 132 -0.98 14.03 -22.35
CA ARG A 132 -0.22 12.99 -23.09
C ARG A 132 -0.13 11.70 -22.29
N GLY A 133 -0.81 10.64 -22.75
CA GLY A 133 -0.75 9.30 -22.17
C GLY A 133 0.65 8.68 -22.03
N TYR A 134 1.69 9.33 -22.55
CA TYR A 134 3.09 9.03 -22.25
C TYR A 134 3.45 9.29 -20.77
N TRP A 135 3.03 10.43 -20.22
CA TRP A 135 3.33 10.80 -18.82
C TRP A 135 2.54 9.95 -17.84
N ASP A 136 1.30 9.59 -18.18
CA ASP A 136 0.48 8.67 -17.37
C ASP A 136 1.14 7.29 -17.26
N LYS A 137 1.70 6.75 -18.35
CA LYS A 137 2.44 5.48 -18.30
C LYS A 137 3.65 5.54 -17.36
N ARG A 138 4.41 6.64 -17.39
CA ARG A 138 5.56 6.84 -16.49
C ARG A 138 5.11 7.00 -15.04
N SER A 139 4.06 7.76 -14.80
CA SER A 139 3.49 7.95 -13.46
C SER A 139 2.96 6.64 -12.89
N ASN A 140 2.28 5.82 -13.70
CA ASN A 140 1.80 4.51 -13.31
C ASN A 140 2.96 3.55 -13.01
N ALA A 141 4.00 3.51 -13.85
CA ALA A 141 5.19 2.69 -13.60
C ALA A 141 5.94 3.13 -12.33
N TYR A 142 6.00 4.44 -12.06
CA TYR A 142 6.56 4.96 -10.82
C TYR A 142 5.72 4.52 -9.61
N SER A 143 4.39 4.61 -9.70
CA SER A 143 3.47 4.18 -8.65
C SER A 143 3.58 2.67 -8.36
N GLU A 144 3.73 1.86 -9.41
CA GLU A 144 4.06 0.43 -9.30
C GLU A 144 5.36 0.18 -8.52
N ASP A 145 6.44 0.87 -8.87
CA ASP A 145 7.72 0.76 -8.17
C ASP A 145 7.60 1.20 -6.70
N VAL A 146 6.92 2.32 -6.43
CA VAL A 146 6.66 2.82 -5.07
C VAL A 146 5.88 1.82 -4.24
N PHE A 147 4.84 1.19 -4.81
CA PHE A 147 4.03 0.22 -4.07
C PHE A 147 4.84 -1.02 -3.67
N VAL A 148 5.73 -1.51 -4.55
CA VAL A 148 6.69 -2.58 -4.20
C VAL A 148 7.57 -2.17 -3.01
N LEU A 149 8.06 -0.92 -3.00
CA LEU A 149 8.85 -0.40 -1.89
C LEU A 149 8.01 -0.24 -0.61
N CYS A 150 6.75 0.18 -0.71
CA CYS A 150 5.84 0.28 0.43
C CYS A 150 5.62 -1.09 1.07
N CYS A 151 5.41 -2.14 0.28
CA CYS A 151 5.32 -3.52 0.78
C CYS A 151 6.60 -3.94 1.53
N LYS A 152 7.79 -3.56 1.04
CA LYS A 152 9.06 -3.80 1.75
C LYS A 152 9.14 -3.01 3.05
N THR A 153 8.74 -1.74 3.06
CA THR A 153 8.66 -0.92 4.28
C THR A 153 7.76 -1.55 5.33
N MET A 154 6.58 -2.05 4.95
CA MET A 154 5.66 -2.77 5.86
C MET A 154 6.36 -3.98 6.50
N MET A 155 7.08 -4.78 5.71
CA MET A 155 7.85 -5.93 6.21
C MET A 155 8.99 -5.52 7.15
N PHE A 156 9.69 -4.42 6.86
CA PHE A 156 10.72 -3.90 7.74
C PHE A 156 10.15 -3.38 9.06
N LEU A 157 8.99 -2.72 9.03
CA LEU A 157 8.29 -2.24 10.22
C LEU A 157 7.78 -3.39 11.09
N MET A 158 7.20 -4.44 10.51
CA MET A 158 6.79 -5.62 11.28
C MET A 158 7.97 -6.35 11.93
N ARG A 159 9.17 -6.28 11.33
CA ARG A 159 10.39 -6.86 11.91
C ARG A 159 11.02 -5.98 13.00
N ARG A 160 10.97 -4.66 12.81
CA ARG A 160 11.63 -3.68 13.70
C ARG A 160 10.79 -2.42 13.80
N ALA A 161 9.67 -2.53 14.49
CA ALA A 161 8.82 -1.38 14.78
C ALA A 161 9.59 -0.36 15.64
N PRO A 162 9.33 0.95 15.48
CA PRO A 162 9.93 1.95 16.35
C PRO A 162 9.48 1.73 17.81
N LYS A 163 10.39 2.00 18.76
CA LYS A 163 10.10 1.86 20.19
C LYS A 163 8.80 2.58 20.57
N ASN A 164 7.96 1.91 21.35
CA ASN A 164 6.62 2.33 21.81
C ASN A 164 5.54 2.36 20.71
N PHE A 165 5.83 1.86 19.51
CA PHE A 165 4.86 1.70 18.43
C PHE A 165 4.69 0.23 18.01
N GLU A 166 5.29 -0.73 18.72
CA GLU A 166 5.24 -2.15 18.42
C GLU A 166 3.80 -2.66 18.36
N GLY A 167 3.01 -2.38 19.40
CA GLY A 167 1.58 -2.75 19.44
C GLY A 167 0.78 -2.07 18.34
N PHE A 168 0.98 -0.76 18.13
CA PHE A 168 0.30 0.00 17.07
C PHE A 168 0.56 -0.58 15.68
N VAL A 169 1.82 -0.88 15.35
CA VAL A 169 2.21 -1.47 14.06
C VAL A 169 1.62 -2.87 13.90
N ALA A 170 1.69 -3.71 14.94
CA ALA A 170 1.14 -5.06 14.92
C ALA A 170 -0.38 -5.05 14.74
N ASP A 171 -1.10 -4.21 15.50
CA ASP A 171 -2.56 -4.10 15.44
C ASP A 171 -3.03 -3.58 14.07
N HIS A 172 -2.39 -2.53 13.55
CA HIS A 172 -2.70 -1.98 12.23
C HIS A 172 -2.57 -3.04 11.13
N PHE A 173 -1.43 -3.74 11.07
CA PHE A 173 -1.21 -4.76 10.03
C PHE A 173 -2.00 -6.04 10.26
N ARG A 174 -2.36 -6.38 11.52
CA ARG A 174 -3.30 -7.48 11.80
C ARG A 174 -4.65 -7.25 11.13
N VAL A 175 -5.14 -6.00 11.16
CA VAL A 175 -6.43 -5.61 10.59
C VAL A 175 -6.36 -5.41 9.07
N THR A 176 -5.33 -4.72 8.57
CA THR A 176 -5.26 -4.30 7.16
C THR A 176 -4.69 -5.36 6.21
N ALA A 177 -3.95 -6.35 6.72
CA ALA A 177 -3.28 -7.35 5.87
C ALA A 177 -4.19 -8.06 4.85
N PRO A 178 -5.43 -8.52 5.18
CA PRO A 178 -6.29 -9.16 4.18
C PRO A 178 -6.61 -8.25 2.99
N ALA A 179 -6.83 -6.96 3.24
CA ALA A 179 -7.09 -5.97 2.19
C ALA A 179 -5.83 -5.71 1.35
N ILE A 180 -4.67 -5.52 1.99
CA ILE A 180 -3.38 -5.32 1.31
C ILE A 180 -3.05 -6.50 0.38
N LEU A 181 -3.20 -7.73 0.87
CA LEU A 181 -2.90 -8.93 0.08
C LEU A 181 -3.90 -9.10 -1.08
N SER A 182 -5.17 -8.73 -0.89
CA SER A 182 -6.18 -8.72 -1.94
C SER A 182 -5.86 -7.69 -3.03
N ALA A 183 -5.45 -6.49 -2.63
CA ALA A 183 -4.99 -5.43 -3.54
C ALA A 183 -3.77 -5.89 -4.36
N CYS A 184 -2.76 -6.46 -3.68
CA CYS A 184 -1.57 -7.03 -4.33
C CYS A 184 -1.94 -8.03 -5.44
N LYS A 185 -2.88 -8.95 -5.18
CA LYS A 185 -3.36 -9.89 -6.21
C LYS A 185 -4.10 -9.19 -7.33
N ALA A 186 -5.00 -8.26 -7.02
CA ALA A 186 -5.73 -7.51 -8.02
C ALA A 186 -4.78 -6.75 -8.96
N TYR A 187 -3.72 -6.15 -8.43
CA TYR A 187 -2.71 -5.44 -9.21
C TYR A 187 -1.88 -6.40 -10.08
N MET A 188 -1.41 -7.52 -9.52
CA MET A 188 -0.65 -8.51 -10.29
C MET A 188 -1.45 -9.14 -11.44
N GLU A 189 -2.76 -9.28 -11.26
CA GLU A 189 -3.69 -9.87 -12.24
C GLU A 189 -4.25 -8.83 -13.23
N GLY A 190 -3.94 -7.54 -13.06
CA GLY A 190 -4.47 -6.45 -13.89
C GLY A 190 -5.96 -6.18 -13.66
N ARG A 191 -6.53 -6.63 -12.54
CA ARG A 191 -7.92 -6.32 -12.16
C ARG A 191 -8.09 -4.90 -11.61
N ALA A 192 -7.01 -4.28 -11.17
CA ALA A 192 -6.97 -2.90 -10.71
C ALA A 192 -5.58 -2.29 -10.97
N SER A 193 -5.49 -0.96 -11.09
CA SER A 193 -4.24 -0.22 -10.99
C SER A 193 -3.86 0.01 -9.53
N VAL A 194 -2.56 0.18 -9.26
CA VAL A 194 -2.04 0.54 -7.93
C VAL A 194 -2.78 1.77 -7.39
N GLY A 195 -3.14 1.72 -6.10
CA GLY A 195 -3.93 2.75 -5.42
C GLY A 195 -5.45 2.63 -5.62
N HIS A 196 -5.91 1.92 -6.65
CA HIS A 196 -7.31 1.91 -7.08
C HIS A 196 -8.00 0.55 -6.84
N TYR A 197 -7.77 -0.04 -5.67
CA TYR A 197 -8.47 -1.27 -5.26
C TYR A 197 -9.51 -0.94 -4.19
N TYR A 198 -10.77 -1.28 -4.46
CA TYR A 198 -11.89 -1.12 -3.53
C TYR A 198 -12.50 -2.50 -3.23
N ALA A 199 -12.55 -2.87 -1.95
CA ALA A 199 -13.03 -4.19 -1.51
C ALA A 199 -14.51 -4.46 -1.87
N SER A 200 -15.29 -3.41 -2.17
CA SER A 200 -16.69 -3.51 -2.62
C SER A 200 -16.86 -4.19 -3.98
N ASN A 201 -15.78 -4.38 -4.76
CA ASN A 201 -15.83 -5.10 -6.03
C ASN A 201 -15.87 -6.64 -5.86
N VAL A 202 -16.20 -7.15 -4.66
CA VAL A 202 -16.14 -8.58 -4.30
C VAL A 202 -17.51 -9.16 -3.91
N VAL A 203 -18.62 -8.45 -4.12
CA VAL A 203 -19.97 -9.03 -4.00
C VAL A 203 -20.58 -9.28 -5.39
N ASP A 204 -20.54 -10.55 -5.82
CA ASP A 204 -21.23 -11.08 -7.01
C ASP A 204 -22.75 -11.20 -6.77
N HIS A 205 -23.60 -10.92 -7.77
CA HIS A 205 -24.61 -11.85 -8.37
C HIS A 205 -25.62 -11.10 -9.29
N ASP A 206 -25.28 -10.83 -10.56
CA ASP A 206 -26.20 -11.09 -11.68
C ASP A 206 -25.55 -10.83 -13.05
N GLY A 207 -25.58 -11.86 -13.90
CA GLY A 207 -25.94 -11.82 -15.33
C GLY A 207 -25.32 -10.84 -16.34
N SER A 208 -24.48 -9.88 -15.96
CA SER A 208 -23.88 -8.94 -16.91
C SER A 208 -22.40 -9.22 -17.06
N SER A 209 -22.06 -9.88 -18.16
CA SER A 209 -20.70 -10.02 -18.66
C SER A 209 -20.20 -8.66 -19.15
N SER A 210 -20.04 -7.70 -18.23
CA SER A 210 -19.24 -6.51 -18.50
C SER A 210 -17.81 -6.98 -18.60
N SER A 211 -17.31 -7.04 -19.84
CA SER A 211 -15.90 -7.21 -20.15
C SER A 211 -15.13 -6.02 -19.58
N SER A 212 -14.90 -6.02 -18.27
CA SER A 212 -13.93 -5.14 -17.62
C SER A 212 -12.60 -5.42 -18.30
N SER A 213 -12.17 -4.50 -19.16
CA SER A 213 -10.86 -4.55 -19.78
C SER A 213 -9.83 -4.56 -18.67
N LEU A 214 -8.98 -5.59 -18.65
CA LEU A 214 -7.89 -5.68 -17.69
C LEU A 214 -7.02 -4.42 -17.82
N VAL A 215 -6.69 -3.84 -16.67
CA VAL A 215 -5.77 -2.71 -16.59
C VAL A 215 -4.38 -3.20 -16.98
N GLN A 216 -3.71 -2.42 -17.82
CA GLN A 216 -2.32 -2.67 -18.18
C GLN A 216 -1.42 -2.38 -16.97
N VAL A 217 -0.70 -3.42 -16.54
CA VAL A 217 0.25 -3.39 -15.42
C VAL A 217 1.56 -3.99 -15.91
N SER A 218 2.70 -3.37 -15.55
CA SER A 218 4.00 -3.75 -16.13
C SER A 218 4.46 -5.16 -15.72
N ASP A 219 5.16 -5.84 -16.63
CA ASP A 219 5.74 -7.16 -16.33
C ASP A 219 6.85 -7.08 -15.27
N LYS A 220 7.55 -5.95 -15.21
CA LYS A 220 8.52 -5.64 -14.15
C LYS A 220 7.84 -5.68 -12.78
N PHE A 221 6.73 -4.96 -12.63
CA PHE A 221 5.96 -4.95 -11.39
C PHE A 221 5.42 -6.34 -11.04
N LYS A 222 4.77 -7.02 -11.98
CA LYS A 222 4.26 -8.39 -11.78
C LYS A 222 5.37 -9.36 -11.35
N GLY A 223 6.56 -9.22 -11.95
CA GLY A 223 7.75 -9.99 -11.59
C GLY A 223 8.23 -9.71 -10.18
N ALA A 224 8.32 -8.43 -9.80
CA ALA A 224 8.73 -8.00 -8.46
C ALA A 224 7.74 -8.46 -7.38
N MET A 225 6.44 -8.21 -7.59
CA MET A 225 5.40 -8.60 -6.64
C MET A 225 5.29 -10.12 -6.50
N ARG A 226 5.43 -10.90 -7.58
CA ARG A 226 5.42 -12.38 -7.47
C ARG A 226 6.55 -12.92 -6.59
N LYS A 227 7.70 -12.25 -6.58
CA LYS A 227 8.82 -12.60 -5.69
C LYS A 227 8.56 -12.15 -4.25
N LEU A 228 8.01 -10.96 -4.06
CA LEU A 228 7.78 -10.35 -2.74
C LEU A 228 6.56 -10.92 -2.00
N PHE A 229 5.51 -11.29 -2.73
CA PHE A 229 4.20 -11.64 -2.19
C PHE A 229 4.25 -12.79 -1.17
N PRO A 230 4.97 -13.90 -1.39
CA PRO A 230 5.09 -14.96 -0.38
C PRO A 230 5.68 -14.46 0.95
N ASP A 231 6.75 -13.65 0.89
CA ASP A 231 7.40 -13.15 2.10
C ASP A 231 6.51 -12.13 2.84
N LEU A 232 5.70 -11.38 2.10
CA LEU A 232 4.71 -10.45 2.64
C LEU A 232 3.58 -11.19 3.35
N VAL A 233 3.04 -12.26 2.75
CA VAL A 233 2.06 -13.16 3.40
C VAL A 233 2.64 -13.73 4.69
N ASP A 234 3.85 -14.27 4.64
CA ASP A 234 4.52 -14.85 5.81
C ASP A 234 4.76 -13.79 6.91
N ALA A 235 5.07 -12.55 6.54
CA ALA A 235 5.24 -11.45 7.49
C ALA A 235 3.92 -11.07 8.18
N PHE A 236 2.83 -10.94 7.44
CA PHE A 236 1.51 -10.66 8.01
C PHE A 236 0.96 -11.80 8.87
N ALA A 237 1.20 -13.06 8.48
CA ALA A 237 0.84 -14.21 9.30
C ALA A 237 1.55 -14.16 10.67
N ARG A 238 2.85 -13.82 10.68
CA ARG A 238 3.63 -13.65 11.92
C ARG A 238 3.19 -12.48 12.78
N SER A 239 2.57 -11.44 12.20
CA SER A 239 1.97 -10.35 12.97
C SER A 239 0.56 -10.67 13.50
N GLY A 240 0.09 -11.91 13.34
CA GLY A 240 -1.21 -12.38 13.84
C GLY A 240 -2.39 -12.04 12.93
N ALA A 241 -2.16 -11.65 11.67
CA ALA A 241 -3.23 -11.38 10.72
C ALA A 241 -3.93 -12.67 10.26
N SER A 242 -5.24 -12.61 10.05
CA SER A 242 -6.04 -13.71 9.50
C SER A 242 -5.84 -13.83 7.98
N VAL A 243 -4.75 -14.49 7.57
CA VAL A 243 -4.35 -14.63 6.15
C VAL A 243 -4.29 -16.09 5.66
N GLY A 244 -4.98 -17.01 6.34
CA GLY A 244 -4.92 -18.46 6.05
C GLY A 244 -5.15 -18.82 4.58
N ASN A 245 -6.17 -18.23 3.95
CA ASN A 245 -6.47 -18.43 2.53
C ASN A 245 -5.28 -18.07 1.61
N PHE A 246 -4.50 -17.05 1.97
CA PHE A 246 -3.33 -16.64 1.18
C PHE A 246 -2.14 -17.57 1.43
N VAL A 247 -1.94 -18.04 2.66
CA VAL A 247 -0.88 -19.01 3.02
C VAL A 247 -1.06 -20.31 2.23
N GLU A 248 -2.28 -20.85 2.20
CA GLU A 248 -2.59 -22.06 1.43
C GLU A 248 -2.31 -21.88 -0.07
N GLN A 249 -2.71 -20.73 -0.64
CA GLN A 249 -2.45 -20.43 -2.05
C GLN A 249 -0.97 -20.35 -2.37
N VAL A 250 -0.17 -19.69 -1.52
CA VAL A 250 1.29 -19.62 -1.67
C VAL A 250 1.92 -21.00 -1.58
N ALA A 251 1.47 -21.85 -0.66
CA ALA A 251 1.96 -23.24 -0.55
C ALA A 251 1.64 -24.07 -1.81
N VAL A 252 0.44 -23.93 -2.37
CA VAL A 252 0.04 -24.59 -3.61
C VAL A 252 0.89 -24.13 -4.80
N GLU A 253 1.20 -22.83 -4.89
CA GLU A 253 2.03 -22.26 -5.95
C GLU A 253 3.51 -22.70 -5.84
N ARG A 254 4.07 -22.74 -4.63
CA ARG A 254 5.44 -23.24 -4.38
C ARG A 254 5.60 -24.73 -4.73
N ASN A 255 4.56 -25.53 -4.49
CA ASN A 255 4.56 -26.98 -4.78
C ASN A 255 4.13 -27.31 -6.23
N ALA A 256 3.94 -26.31 -7.09
CA ALA A 256 3.54 -26.53 -8.48
C ALA A 256 4.75 -26.92 -9.34
N ASN A 257 4.63 -28.02 -10.10
CA ASN A 257 5.65 -28.45 -11.05
C ASN A 257 5.82 -27.39 -12.16
N PRO A 258 7.04 -26.92 -12.49
CA PRO A 258 7.26 -25.85 -13.47
C PRO A 258 6.60 -26.08 -14.84
N ARG A 259 6.48 -27.33 -15.28
CA ARG A 259 5.83 -27.68 -16.56
C ARG A 259 4.33 -27.38 -16.58
N ASP A 260 3.62 -27.62 -15.46
CA ASP A 260 2.18 -27.37 -15.34
C ASP A 260 1.83 -25.87 -15.30
N VAL A 261 2.76 -25.04 -14.84
CA VAL A 261 2.60 -23.59 -14.73
C VAL A 261 2.74 -22.91 -16.10
N VAL A 262 3.69 -23.37 -16.91
CA VAL A 262 3.98 -22.82 -18.25
C VAL A 262 2.80 -23.06 -19.21
N ASP A 263 2.26 -24.29 -19.24
CA ASP A 263 1.12 -24.63 -20.10
C ASP A 263 -0.17 -23.88 -19.71
N ARG A 264 -0.33 -23.54 -18.43
CA ARG A 264 -1.50 -22.80 -17.95
C ARG A 264 -1.40 -21.29 -18.10
N LYS A 265 -0.19 -20.72 -18.05
CA LYS A 265 0.05 -19.31 -18.41
C LYS A 265 -0.37 -19.04 -19.86
N LYS A 266 -0.11 -19.98 -20.78
CA LYS A 266 -0.60 -19.91 -22.18
C LYS A 266 -2.13 -19.96 -22.30
N LYS A 267 -2.84 -20.51 -21.32
CA LYS A 267 -4.30 -20.71 -21.34
C LYS A 267 -5.08 -19.73 -20.44
N GLY A 268 -4.44 -18.71 -19.84
CA GLY A 268 -5.13 -17.68 -19.04
C GLY A 268 -5.85 -18.17 -17.77
N GLY A 269 -5.57 -19.39 -17.30
CA GLY A 269 -6.43 -20.11 -16.35
C GLY A 269 -5.89 -20.28 -14.92
N MET A 270 -4.92 -19.47 -14.48
CA MET A 270 -4.17 -19.72 -13.24
C MET A 270 -5.05 -19.64 -11.97
N GLY A 271 -5.93 -18.63 -11.87
CA GLY A 271 -6.84 -18.48 -10.71
C GLY A 271 -7.85 -19.62 -10.54
N LYS A 272 -8.50 -20.07 -11.63
CA LYS A 272 -9.41 -21.22 -11.60
C LYS A 272 -8.69 -22.52 -11.21
N TRP A 273 -7.42 -22.67 -11.57
CA TRP A 273 -6.63 -23.85 -11.22
C TRP A 273 -6.19 -23.86 -9.76
N VAL A 274 -5.66 -22.74 -9.25
CA VAL A 274 -5.30 -22.62 -7.82
C VAL A 274 -6.54 -22.89 -6.97
N TRP A 275 -7.69 -22.33 -7.34
CA TRP A 275 -8.94 -22.62 -6.65
C TRP A 275 -9.37 -24.09 -6.81
N GLY A 276 -9.16 -24.71 -7.97
CA GLY A 276 -9.37 -26.16 -8.15
C GLY A 276 -8.50 -27.02 -7.24
N LYS A 277 -7.21 -26.67 -7.07
CA LYS A 277 -6.29 -27.37 -6.17
C LYS A 277 -6.62 -27.14 -4.70
N LEU A 278 -6.99 -25.92 -4.30
CA LEU A 278 -7.45 -25.64 -2.94
C LEU A 278 -8.71 -26.46 -2.61
N LYS A 279 -9.70 -26.52 -3.50
CA LYS A 279 -10.90 -27.36 -3.27
C LYS A 279 -10.57 -28.83 -3.09
N ASN A 280 -9.58 -29.33 -3.85
CA ASN A 280 -9.13 -30.72 -3.73
C ASN A 280 -8.35 -30.96 -2.43
N ALA A 281 -7.51 -30.02 -2.01
CA ALA A 281 -6.79 -30.09 -0.73
C ALA A 281 -7.74 -29.98 0.49
N LEU A 282 -8.78 -29.18 0.36
CA LEU A 282 -9.82 -28.96 1.38
C LEU A 282 -10.98 -29.99 1.32
N GLY A 283 -10.88 -31.02 0.47
CA GLY A 283 -11.83 -32.13 0.45
C GLY A 283 -13.24 -31.83 -0.09
N PHE A 284 -13.46 -30.69 -0.76
CA PHE A 284 -14.76 -30.34 -1.33
C PHE A 284 -15.06 -31.17 -2.59
N LYS A 285 -15.59 -32.39 -2.44
CA LYS A 285 -16.13 -33.19 -3.55
C LYS A 285 -17.36 -32.52 -4.15
N LYS A 286 -17.36 -32.27 -5.47
CA LYS A 286 -18.57 -31.92 -6.24
C LYS A 286 -19.61 -33.03 -6.05
N LYS A 287 -20.80 -32.69 -5.53
CA LYS A 287 -22.00 -33.53 -5.68
C LYS A 287 -22.24 -33.74 -7.18
N LYS A 288 -22.09 -34.98 -7.66
CA LYS A 288 -22.47 -35.37 -9.03
C LYS A 288 -23.98 -35.15 -9.16
N LYS A 289 -24.37 -34.24 -10.06
CA LYS A 289 -25.76 -34.08 -10.50
C LYS A 289 -26.09 -35.31 -11.35
N ASN A 290 -26.91 -36.22 -10.81
CA ASN A 290 -27.39 -37.39 -11.54
C ASN A 290 -28.33 -36.91 -12.65
N SER A 291 -27.87 -36.94 -13.91
CA SER A 291 -28.75 -36.75 -15.06
C SER A 291 -29.44 -38.07 -15.37
N GLY A 292 -30.64 -38.27 -14.82
CA GLY A 292 -31.53 -39.35 -15.24
C GLY A 292 -32.00 -39.08 -16.67
N LYS A 293 -31.51 -39.88 -17.62
CA LYS A 293 -32.14 -40.03 -18.94
C LYS A 293 -33.38 -40.91 -18.75
N ASN A 294 -34.58 -40.32 -18.74
CA ASN A 294 -35.79 -41.08 -19.02
C ASN A 294 -35.94 -41.20 -20.54
N LYS A 295 -35.65 -42.39 -21.07
CA LYS A 295 -36.22 -42.89 -22.31
C LYS A 295 -37.47 -43.71 -21.94
N ALA A 296 -38.62 -43.31 -22.46
CA ALA A 296 -39.80 -44.16 -22.65
C ALA A 296 -40.44 -43.69 -23.96
N SER A 297 -40.15 -44.33 -25.09
CA SER A 297 -40.86 -45.48 -25.67
C SER A 297 -42.32 -45.15 -26.06
N SER A 298 -42.49 -44.90 -27.35
CA SER A 298 -43.76 -44.98 -28.08
C SER A 298 -44.31 -46.41 -28.03
N SER A 299 -45.61 -46.56 -27.75
CA SER A 299 -46.46 -47.63 -28.29
C SER A 299 -47.94 -47.33 -28.00
N LYS A 300 -48.68 -47.15 -29.10
CA LYS A 300 -50.15 -47.18 -29.31
C LYS A 300 -50.98 -46.04 -28.72
#